data_AF-A0A101F6N7-F1
#
_entry.id   AF-A0A101F6N7-F1
#
_cell.length_a   1.000
_cell.length_b   1.000
_cell.length_c   1.000
_cell.angle_alpha   90.00
_cell.angle_beta   90.00
_cell.angle_gamma   90.00
#
_symmetry.space_group_name_H-M   'P 1'
#
loop_
_entity.id
_entity.type
_entity.pdbx_description
1 polymer ?
#
loop_
_entity_poly.entity_id
_entity_poly.type
_entity_poly.pdbx_seq_one_letter_code
_entity_poly.pdbx_strand_id
1 'polypeptide(L)'
;MKLSSGERSIFAYFPSPEAAQKAATALQHAGFDALQIDRISRHGAEANASFDNPLNRSLSITGPTIYSDRGETMSDSERVLLASGPSSSGYGNPEAGIAGGKAFLLTLVTPEEQVAEAVRIIKDHGGEV
;
A
#
# COMPACT_ATOMS: atom_id res chain seq x y z
N MET A 1 11.38 -6.59 8.13
CA MET A 1 12.78 -6.11 8.19
C MET A 1 13.19 -6.00 9.65
N LYS A 2 14.46 -6.26 9.99
CA LYS A 2 14.98 -6.11 11.35
C LYS A 2 16.01 -4.98 11.34
N LEU A 3 15.82 -3.99 12.21
CA LEU A 3 16.75 -2.86 12.34
C LEU A 3 18.01 -3.28 13.09
N SER A 4 19.16 -2.86 12.57
CA SER A 4 20.46 -2.87 13.24
C SER A 4 20.64 -1.58 14.06
N SER A 5 21.62 -1.58 14.97
CA SER A 5 21.95 -0.37 15.73
C SER A 5 22.42 0.75 14.79
N GLY A 6 21.82 1.94 14.91
CA GLY A 6 22.11 3.10 14.05
C GLY A 6 21.24 3.20 12.80
N GLU A 7 20.38 2.21 12.52
CA GLU A 7 19.41 2.27 11.43
C GLU A 7 18.08 2.89 11.88
N ARG A 8 17.41 3.55 10.94
CA ARG A 8 16.06 4.11 11.07
C ARG A 8 15.15 3.50 10.03
N SER A 9 13.89 3.27 10.41
CA SER A 9 12.81 2.97 9.47
C SER A 9 12.06 4.24 9.09
N ILE A 10 11.84 4.42 7.80
CA ILE A 10 11.00 5.46 7.23
C ILE A 10 9.78 4.78 6.63
N PHE A 11 8.60 5.29 6.98
CA PHE A 11 7.31 4.87 6.45
C PHE A 11 6.75 6.04 5.65
N ALA A 12 6.50 5.84 4.37
CA ALA A 12 6.02 6.89 3.48
C ALA A 12 4.76 6.46 2.74
N TYR A 13 3.75 7.32 2.76
CA TYR A 13 2.45 7.08 2.17
C TYR A 13 2.34 7.75 0.80
N PHE A 14 1.81 7.00 -0.18
CA PHE A 14 1.62 7.46 -1.55
C PHE A 14 0.19 7.18 -2.04
N PRO A 15 -0.37 8.07 -2.88
CA PRO A 15 -1.71 7.91 -3.41
C PRO A 15 -1.83 6.93 -4.58
N SER A 16 -0.72 6.64 -5.27
CA SER A 16 -0.71 5.78 -6.45
C SER A 16 0.53 4.87 -6.47
N PRO A 17 0.44 3.69 -7.13
CA PRO A 17 1.57 2.80 -7.24
C PRO A 17 2.69 3.42 -8.09
N GLU A 18 2.35 4.22 -9.10
CA GLU A 18 3.33 4.88 -9.96
C GLU A 18 4.17 5.89 -9.19
N ALA A 19 3.55 6.66 -8.28
CA ALA A 19 4.26 7.62 -7.44
C ALA A 19 5.22 6.91 -6.47
N ALA A 20 4.74 5.85 -5.80
CA ALA A 20 5.56 5.03 -4.92
C ALA A 20 6.73 4.39 -5.67
N GLN A 21 6.48 3.86 -6.86
CA GLN A 21 7.51 3.20 -7.67
C GLN A 21 8.58 4.19 -8.17
N LYS A 22 8.19 5.40 -8.58
CA LYS A 22 9.14 6.45 -8.97
C LYS A 22 10.03 6.85 -7.79
N ALA A 23 9.44 7.02 -6.60
CA ALA A 23 10.20 7.30 -5.39
C ALA A 23 11.19 6.17 -5.05
N ALA A 24 10.75 4.91 -5.11
CA ALA A 24 11.61 3.76 -4.88
C ALA A 24 12.77 3.69 -5.88
N THR A 25 12.52 3.92 -7.17
CA THR A 25 13.60 3.97 -8.18
C THR A 25 14.59 5.11 -7.92
N ALA A 26 14.11 6.28 -7.52
CA ALA A 26 14.98 7.40 -7.17
C ALA A 26 15.83 7.11 -5.92
N LEU A 27 15.25 6.45 -4.91
CA LEU A 27 15.97 5.99 -3.72
C LEU A 27 17.01 4.92 -4.09
N GLN A 28 16.68 3.94 -4.93
CA GLN A 28 17.66 2.95 -5.40
C GLN A 28 18.84 3.60 -6.13
N HIS A 29 18.59 4.59 -7.00
CA HIS A 29 19.66 5.32 -7.67
C HIS A 29 20.52 6.16 -6.72
N ALA A 30 19.99 6.56 -5.58
CA ALA A 30 20.72 7.26 -4.52
C ALA A 30 21.44 6.31 -3.54
N GLY A 31 21.35 4.98 -3.74
CA GLY A 31 22.06 3.97 -2.94
C GLY A 31 21.24 3.38 -1.78
N PHE A 32 19.92 3.56 -1.77
CA PHE A 32 19.05 2.93 -0.78
C PHE A 32 18.52 1.58 -1.31
N ASP A 33 18.91 0.47 -0.68
CA ASP A 33 18.56 -0.88 -1.16
C ASP A 33 17.44 -1.57 -0.36
N ALA A 34 17.27 -1.21 0.91
CA ALA A 34 16.31 -1.85 1.81
C ALA A 34 14.92 -1.22 1.71
N LEU A 35 14.25 -1.45 0.57
CA LEU A 35 12.97 -0.86 0.19
C LEU A 35 11.88 -1.93 0.01
N GLN A 36 10.67 -1.64 0.47
CA GLN A 36 9.46 -2.42 0.18
C GLN A 36 8.29 -1.48 -0.07
N ILE A 37 7.46 -1.80 -1.07
CA ILE A 37 6.19 -1.12 -1.30
C ILE A 37 5.07 -2.12 -1.03
N ASP A 38 4.20 -1.75 -0.09
CA ASP A 38 3.03 -2.52 0.28
C ASP A 38 1.76 -1.75 -0.07
N ARG A 39 0.71 -2.49 -0.43
CA ARG A 39 -0.65 -1.94 -0.44
C ARG A 39 -1.24 -2.06 0.96
N ILE A 40 -1.86 -1.01 1.45
CA ILE A 40 -2.49 -0.99 2.77
C ILE A 40 -3.97 -0.65 2.69
N SER A 41 -4.74 -1.23 3.61
CA SER A 41 -6.17 -1.02 3.77
C SER A 41 -6.55 -1.29 5.22
N ARG A 42 -7.57 -0.61 5.74
CA ARG A 42 -8.10 -0.89 7.08
C ARG A 42 -8.68 -2.30 7.22
N HIS A 43 -9.02 -2.92 6.10
CA HIS A 43 -9.60 -4.26 6.02
C HIS A 43 -8.54 -5.34 5.75
N GLY A 44 -7.26 -4.95 5.75
CA GLY A 44 -6.20 -5.72 5.12
C GLY A 44 -6.24 -5.57 3.61
N ALA A 45 -5.08 -5.59 2.98
CA ALA A 45 -4.96 -5.66 1.53
C ALA A 45 -4.02 -6.80 1.18
N GLU A 46 -4.43 -7.64 0.25
CA GLU A 46 -3.58 -8.67 -0.34
C GLU A 46 -3.66 -8.50 -1.86
N ALA A 47 -2.51 -8.27 -2.50
CA ALA A 47 -2.46 -8.26 -3.95
C ALA A 47 -2.52 -9.70 -4.46
N ASN A 48 -3.72 -10.16 -4.81
CA ASN A 48 -3.96 -11.46 -5.40
C ASN A 48 -4.58 -11.32 -6.79
N ALA A 49 -3.72 -11.35 -7.81
CA ALA A 49 -4.12 -11.21 -9.21
C ALA A 49 -5.20 -12.22 -9.68
N SER A 50 -5.38 -13.34 -8.98
CA SER A 50 -6.43 -14.30 -9.29
C SER A 50 -7.83 -13.82 -8.89
N PHE A 51 -7.95 -12.96 -7.86
CA PHE A 51 -9.21 -12.50 -7.28
C PHE A 51 -9.44 -10.99 -7.43
N ASP A 52 -8.39 -10.20 -7.66
CA ASP A 52 -8.45 -8.73 -7.72
C ASP A 52 -8.76 -8.16 -9.12
N ASN A 53 -9.15 -9.01 -10.07
CA ASN A 53 -9.48 -8.61 -11.44
C ASN A 53 -10.93 -8.99 -11.77
N PRO A 54 -11.77 -8.06 -12.24
CA PRO A 54 -13.17 -8.35 -12.58
C PRO A 54 -13.32 -9.36 -13.72
N LEU A 55 -12.27 -9.58 -14.52
CA LEU A 55 -12.24 -10.58 -15.60
C LEU A 55 -11.76 -11.96 -15.14
N ASN A 56 -11.27 -12.10 -13.91
CA ASN A 56 -10.75 -13.36 -13.34
C ASN A 56 -11.76 -13.96 -12.31
N ARG A 57 -11.26 -14.74 -11.33
CA ARG A 57 -12.06 -15.45 -10.31
C ARG A 57 -12.51 -14.51 -9.17
N SER A 58 -12.80 -13.25 -9.46
CA SER A 58 -13.27 -12.32 -8.43
C SER A 58 -14.60 -12.81 -7.86
N LEU A 59 -14.62 -13.11 -6.56
CA LEU A 59 -15.78 -13.72 -5.89
C LEU A 59 -16.73 -12.67 -5.32
N SER A 60 -16.26 -11.44 -5.13
CA SER A 60 -17.05 -10.30 -4.65
C SER A 60 -16.41 -8.98 -5.07
N ILE A 61 -17.20 -7.90 -5.06
CA ILE A 61 -16.72 -6.55 -5.44
C ILE A 61 -15.48 -6.10 -4.64
N THR A 62 -15.30 -6.64 -3.43
CA THR A 62 -14.20 -6.30 -2.52
C THR A 62 -12.81 -6.55 -3.10
N GLY A 63 -12.63 -7.56 -3.97
CA GLY A 63 -11.36 -7.83 -4.65
C GLY A 63 -10.93 -6.65 -5.52
N PRO A 64 -11.65 -6.33 -6.60
CA PRO A 64 -11.26 -5.28 -7.52
C PRO A 64 -11.34 -3.86 -6.94
N THR A 65 -12.13 -3.61 -5.89
CA THR A 65 -12.30 -2.24 -5.36
C THR A 65 -11.41 -1.91 -4.17
N ILE A 66 -11.27 -2.84 -3.22
CA ILE A 66 -10.53 -2.60 -1.97
C ILE A 66 -9.41 -3.61 -1.71
N TYR A 67 -9.22 -4.58 -2.61
CA TYR A 67 -8.11 -5.55 -2.60
C TYR A 67 -8.05 -6.34 -1.29
N SER A 68 -9.21 -6.64 -0.72
CA SER A 68 -9.36 -7.32 0.57
C SER A 68 -9.93 -8.74 0.42
N ASP A 69 -9.95 -9.28 -0.79
CA ASP A 69 -10.42 -10.64 -1.06
C ASP A 69 -9.30 -11.65 -0.77
N ARG A 70 -9.49 -12.47 0.27
CA ARG A 70 -8.51 -13.48 0.71
C ARG A 70 -8.75 -14.87 0.10
N GLY A 71 -9.48 -14.93 -1.02
CA GLY A 71 -9.79 -16.15 -1.74
C GLY A 71 -10.51 -17.18 -0.86
N GLU A 72 -10.03 -18.42 -0.88
CA GLU A 72 -10.64 -19.56 -0.16
C GLU A 72 -10.63 -19.41 1.36
N THR A 73 -9.82 -18.49 1.93
CA THR A 73 -9.76 -18.25 3.37
C THR A 73 -10.85 -17.32 3.90
N MET A 74 -11.66 -16.77 3.00
CA MET A 74 -12.71 -15.80 3.32
C MET A 74 -14.09 -16.40 3.05
N SER A 75 -14.96 -16.40 4.07
CA SER A 75 -16.33 -16.89 3.97
C SER A 75 -17.25 -15.95 3.19
N ASP A 76 -18.35 -16.49 2.65
CA ASP A 76 -19.37 -15.70 1.96
C ASP A 76 -19.97 -14.59 2.84
N SER A 77 -20.16 -14.87 4.14
CA SER A 77 -20.65 -13.88 5.10
C SER A 77 -19.68 -12.71 5.27
N GLU A 78 -18.37 -12.97 5.36
CA GLU A 78 -17.35 -11.91 5.41
C GLU A 78 -17.33 -11.08 4.13
N ARG A 79 -17.50 -11.73 2.98
CA ARG A 79 -17.57 -11.07 1.66
C ARG A 79 -18.75 -10.12 1.58
N VAL A 80 -19.93 -10.58 1.99
CA VAL A 80 -21.14 -9.75 2.00
C VAL A 80 -20.98 -8.55 2.93
N LEU A 81 -20.46 -8.78 4.14
CA LEU A 81 -20.25 -7.69 5.11
C LEU A 81 -19.25 -6.65 4.58
N LEU A 82 -18.10 -7.06 4.03
CA LEU A 82 -17.12 -6.13 3.47
C LEU A 82 -17.62 -5.44 2.19
N ALA A 83 -18.36 -6.15 1.32
CA ALA A 83 -18.96 -5.59 0.12
C ALA A 83 -20.02 -4.52 0.44
N SER A 84 -20.71 -4.63 1.59
CA SER A 84 -21.70 -3.64 2.02
C SER A 84 -21.10 -2.32 2.49
N GLY A 85 -19.78 -2.27 2.73
CA GLY A 85 -19.08 -1.09 3.19
C GLY A 85 -18.99 0.01 2.12
N PRO A 86 -19.07 1.32 2.50
CA PRO A 86 -18.96 2.42 1.54
C PRO A 86 -17.66 2.41 0.72
N SER A 87 -16.55 1.92 1.28
CA SER A 87 -15.26 1.77 0.61
C SER A 87 -15.29 0.83 -0.59
N SER A 88 -16.19 -0.16 -0.59
CA SER A 88 -16.34 -1.14 -1.68
C SER A 88 -17.07 -0.58 -2.91
N SER A 89 -17.64 0.62 -2.82
CA SER A 89 -18.38 1.22 -3.94
C SER A 89 -17.49 1.91 -4.98
N GLY A 90 -16.23 2.22 -4.65
CA GLY A 90 -15.34 3.03 -5.49
C GLY A 90 -15.73 4.51 -5.63
N TYR A 91 -16.96 4.90 -5.26
CA TYR A 91 -17.49 6.27 -5.25
C TYR A 91 -17.67 6.85 -3.83
N GLY A 92 -17.51 6.00 -2.81
CA GLY A 92 -17.74 6.36 -1.42
C GLY A 92 -16.68 7.30 -0.84
N ASN A 93 -16.87 7.68 0.42
CA ASN A 93 -15.93 8.53 1.15
C ASN A 93 -14.49 7.96 1.07
N PRO A 94 -13.49 8.72 0.57
CA PRO A 94 -12.10 8.25 0.47
C PRO A 94 -11.49 7.87 1.83
N GLU A 95 -12.04 8.42 2.93
CA GLU A 95 -11.65 8.09 4.31
C GLU A 95 -12.31 6.80 4.83
N ALA A 96 -13.26 6.21 4.11
CA ALA A 96 -14.05 5.06 4.58
C ALA A 96 -13.32 3.70 4.45
N GLY A 97 -12.01 3.67 4.21
CA GLY A 97 -11.21 2.45 4.30
C GLY A 97 -10.18 2.23 3.21
N ILE A 98 -10.15 3.10 2.20
CA ILE A 98 -9.12 3.18 1.17
C ILE A 98 -7.98 4.09 1.63
N ALA A 99 -7.43 3.83 2.82
CA ALA A 99 -6.29 4.54 3.43
C ALA A 99 -6.23 6.08 3.18
N GLY A 100 -7.37 6.78 3.19
CA GLY A 100 -7.44 8.23 2.95
C GLY A 100 -6.89 8.68 1.58
N GLY A 101 -7.03 7.85 0.55
CA GLY A 101 -6.41 8.09 -0.76
C GLY A 101 -4.90 7.87 -0.78
N LYS A 102 -4.30 7.22 0.23
CA LYS A 102 -2.89 6.86 0.33
C LYS A 102 -2.69 5.35 0.52
N ALA A 103 -3.11 4.58 -0.48
CA ALA A 103 -3.15 3.11 -0.39
C ALA A 103 -1.78 2.42 -0.48
N PHE A 104 -0.68 3.15 -0.69
CA PHE A 104 0.65 2.59 -0.89
C PHE A 104 1.59 3.06 0.21
N LEU A 105 2.22 2.11 0.90
CA LEU A 105 3.20 2.33 1.94
C LEU A 105 4.58 1.91 1.41
N LEU A 106 5.48 2.87 1.29
CA LEU A 106 6.90 2.60 1.09
C LEU A 106 7.56 2.50 2.46
N THR A 107 8.19 1.36 2.72
CA THR A 107 9.05 1.14 3.89
C THR A 107 10.50 1.16 3.44
N LEU A 108 11.29 2.05 4.05
CA LEU A 108 12.73 2.15 3.84
C LEU A 108 13.46 1.92 5.16
N VAL A 109 14.52 1.13 5.15
CA VAL A 109 15.51 1.09 6.24
C VAL A 109 16.79 1.76 5.78
N THR A 110 17.30 2.71 6.56
CA THR A 110 18.50 3.49 6.21
C THR A 110 19.28 3.91 7.45
N PRO A 111 20.60 4.13 7.37
CA PRO A 111 21.37 4.75 8.44
C PRO A 111 20.84 6.13 8.83
N GLU A 112 20.97 6.50 10.11
CA GLU A 112 20.47 7.77 10.65
C GLU A 112 20.99 9.00 9.88
N GLU A 113 22.23 8.96 9.40
CA GLU A 113 22.85 10.05 8.64
C GLU A 113 22.19 10.31 7.27
N GLN A 114 21.51 9.31 6.68
CA GLN A 114 20.90 9.39 5.36
C GLN A 114 19.38 9.66 5.40
N VAL A 115 18.79 9.72 6.60
CA VAL A 115 17.34 9.96 6.78
C VAL A 115 16.88 11.24 6.10
N ALA A 116 17.62 12.34 6.25
CA ALA A 116 17.24 13.63 5.69
C ALA A 116 17.19 13.61 4.15
N GLU A 117 18.14 12.91 3.52
CA GLU A 117 18.19 12.73 2.07
C GLU A 117 17.03 11.87 1.58
N ALA A 118 16.80 10.72 2.23
CA ALA A 118 15.69 9.84 1.90
C ALA A 118 14.34 10.56 1.99
N VAL A 119 14.10 11.31 3.07
CA VAL A 119 12.86 12.09 3.27
C VAL A 119 12.69 13.13 2.17
N ARG A 120 13.77 13.79 1.74
CA ARG A 120 13.71 14.76 0.64
C ARG A 120 13.29 14.07 -0.66
N ILE A 121 13.94 12.96 -1.04
CA ILE A 121 13.62 12.21 -2.26
C ILE A 121 12.16 11.74 -2.25
N ILE A 122 11.66 11.24 -1.11
CA ILE A 122 10.27 10.81 -0.95
C ILE A 122 9.30 11.98 -1.19
N LYS A 123 9.55 13.14 -0.57
CA LYS A 123 8.71 14.33 -0.73
C LYS A 123 8.75 14.90 -2.15
N ASP A 124 9.90 14.88 -2.81
CA ASP A 124 10.06 15.31 -4.21
C ASP A 124 9.18 14.47 -5.17
N HIS A 125 8.83 13.23 -4.77
CA HIS A 125 7.94 12.34 -5.52
C HIS A 125 6.50 12.30 -4.97
N GLY A 126 6.13 13.23 -4.09
CA GLY A 126 4.76 13.38 -3.56
C GLY A 126 4.40 12.42 -2.43
N GLY A 127 5.37 11.78 -1.79
CA GLY A 127 5.15 10.95 -0.61
C GLY A 127 5.07 11.76 0.69
N GLU A 128 4.29 11.26 1.65
CA GLU A 128 4.19 11.80 3.00
C GLU A 128 4.84 10.86 4.00
N VAL A 129 5.81 11.36 4.78
CA VAL A 129 6.59 10.62 5.78
C VAL A 129 6.05 10.87 7.18
#